data_AF-A0A1Q3UZ92-F1
#
_entry.id   AF-A0A1Q3UZ92-F1
#
_cell.length_a   1.000
_cell.length_b   1.000
_cell.length_c   1.000
_cell.angle_alpha   90.00
_cell.angle_beta   90.00
_cell.angle_gamma   90.00
#
_symmetry.space_group_name_H-M   'P 1'
#
loop_
_entity.id
_entity.type
_entity.pdbx_description
1 polymer ?
#
loop_
_entity_poly.entity_id
_entity_poly.type
_entity_poly.pdbx_seq_one_letter_code
_entity_poly.pdbx_strand_id
1 'polypeptide(L)' 'AGGAFYRAELADAAKTARFVARDVVWVCEGTTCTAGRGTSRPLMMCAALAKKAGRVASFTVDGKPLEDADLARCNGEG' A
#
# COMPACT_ATOMS: atom_id res chain seq x y z
N ALA A 1 19.23 -8.13 0.94
CA ALA A 1 17.98 -7.54 1.47
C ALA A 1 16.99 -7.45 0.32
N GLY A 2 15.96 -8.29 0.29
CA GLY A 2 14.91 -8.20 -0.72
C GLY A 2 14.14 -6.90 -0.49
N GLY A 3 14.48 -5.85 -1.25
CA GLY A 3 13.80 -4.56 -1.15
C GLY A 3 12.32 -4.74 -1.46
N ALA A 4 11.46 -4.23 -0.59
CA ALA A 4 10.03 -4.23 -0.83
C ALA A 4 9.73 -3.53 -2.17
N PHE A 5 8.98 -4.20 -3.05
CA PHE A 5 8.61 -3.64 -4.35
C PHE A 5 7.51 -2.60 -4.19
N TYR A 6 6.57 -2.85 -3.28
CA TYR A 6 5.59 -1.87 -2.85
C TYR A 6 5.95 -1.36 -1.46
N ARG A 7 5.93 -0.03 -1.32
CA ARG A 7 5.99 0.67 -0.04
C ARG A 7 4.80 1.60 0.04
N ALA A 8 4.16 1.65 1.18
CA ALA A 8 3.08 2.57 1.46
C ALA A 8 3.29 3.20 2.82
N GLU A 9 2.93 4.46 2.94
CA GLU A 9 2.85 5.17 4.21
C GLU A 9 1.40 5.49 4.47
N LEU A 10 0.92 5.12 5.64
CA LEU A 10 -0.44 5.39 6.09
C LEU A 10 -0.51 6.73 6.82
N ALA A 11 -1.68 7.37 6.77
CA ALA A 11 -1.94 8.58 7.54
C ALA A 11 -1.95 8.31 9.06
N ASP A 12 -2.32 7.09 9.45
CA ASP A 12 -2.42 6.63 10.83
C ASP A 12 -1.79 5.24 10.98
N ALA A 13 -1.55 4.81 12.22
CA ALA A 13 -1.02 3.48 12.49
C ALA A 13 -1.89 2.39 11.87
N ALA A 14 -1.25 1.43 11.20
CA ALA A 14 -1.92 0.34 10.51
C ALA A 14 -2.81 -0.45 11.47
N LYS A 15 -4.09 -0.63 11.09
CA LYS A 15 -5.03 -1.43 11.88
C LYS A 15 -4.60 -2.90 11.97
N THR A 16 -3.86 -3.38 10.97
CA THR A 16 -3.39 -4.76 10.88
C THR A 16 -1.92 -4.77 10.50
N ALA A 17 -1.07 -5.33 11.36
CA ALA A 17 0.39 -5.39 11.13
C ALA A 17 0.79 -6.35 10.02
N ARG A 18 0.00 -7.39 9.72
CA ARG A 18 0.31 -8.33 8.63
C ARG A 18 -0.96 -8.93 8.04
N PHE A 19 -1.09 -8.90 6.72
CA PHE A 19 -2.24 -9.47 6.02
C PHE A 19 -1.90 -9.81 4.57
N VAL A 20 -2.76 -10.61 3.93
CA VAL A 20 -2.65 -10.91 2.50
C VAL A 20 -3.67 -10.06 1.74
N ALA A 21 -3.21 -9.38 0.70
CA ALA A 21 -4.07 -8.65 -0.22
C ALA A 21 -3.55 -8.84 -1.65
N ARG A 22 -4.43 -9.22 -2.58
CA ARG A 22 -4.06 -9.45 -3.99
C ARG A 22 -2.88 -10.44 -4.13
N ASP A 23 -2.94 -11.53 -3.38
CA ASP A 23 -1.95 -12.63 -3.41
C ASP A 23 -0.53 -12.23 -2.97
N VAL A 24 -0.34 -11.05 -2.38
CA VAL A 24 0.93 -10.69 -1.72
C VAL A 24 0.73 -10.47 -0.23
N VAL A 25 1.77 -10.80 0.52
CA VAL A 25 1.85 -10.52 1.94
C VAL A 25 2.26 -9.07 2.13
N TRP A 26 1.44 -8.33 2.86
CA TRP A 26 1.71 -7.00 3.38
C TRP A 26 2.20 -7.11 4.82
N VAL A 27 3.25 -6.36 5.13
CA VAL A 27 3.78 -6.21 6.49
C VAL A 27 3.83 -4.72 6.79
N CYS A 28 3.15 -4.32 7.86
CA CYS A 28 3.03 -2.96 8.32
C CYS A 28 3.68 -2.81 9.71
N GLU A 29 4.56 -1.83 9.83
CA GLU A 29 5.23 -1.43 11.07
C GLU A 29 4.84 0.03 11.37
N GLY A 30 3.99 0.23 12.38
CA GLY A 30 3.42 1.55 12.66
C GLY A 30 2.59 2.06 11.48
N THR A 31 3.07 3.10 10.81
CA THR A 31 2.44 3.70 9.61
C THR A 31 3.02 3.19 8.30
N THR A 32 4.16 2.48 8.32
CA THR A 32 4.85 2.06 7.10
C THR A 32 4.46 0.63 6.74
N CYS A 33 3.90 0.43 5.55
CA CYS A 33 3.56 -0.88 5.01
C CYS A 33 4.46 -1.24 3.82
N THR A 34 4.85 -2.50 3.73
CA THR A 34 5.69 -3.01 2.65
C THR A 34 5.15 -4.34 2.13
N ALA A 35 5.35 -4.58 0.83
CA ALA A 35 5.01 -5.85 0.20
C ALA A 35 5.98 -6.22 -0.93
N GLY A 36 6.04 -7.51 -1.21
CA GLY A 36 6.77 -8.06 -2.35
C GLY A 36 6.11 -7.73 -3.69
N ARG A 37 6.80 -8.00 -4.79
CA ARG A 37 6.28 -7.78 -6.15
C ARG A 37 5.04 -8.65 -6.37
N GLY A 38 3.96 -8.01 -6.82
CA GLY A 38 2.73 -8.66 -7.23
C GLY A 38 2.52 -8.55 -8.73
N THR A 39 1.50 -9.24 -9.23
CA THR A 39 1.08 -9.18 -10.65
C THR A 39 -0.05 -8.17 -10.90
N SER A 40 -0.59 -7.59 -9.82
CA SER A 40 -1.72 -6.65 -9.87
C SER A 40 -1.27 -5.22 -10.16
N ARG A 41 -2.21 -4.42 -10.69
CA ARG A 41 -2.00 -2.98 -10.94
C ARG A 41 -1.73 -2.22 -9.63
N PRO A 42 -0.80 -1.24 -9.61
CA PRO A 42 -0.49 -0.41 -8.44
C PRO A 42 -1.71 0.14 -7.70
N LEU A 43 -2.64 0.73 -8.45
CA LEU A 43 -3.87 1.32 -7.91
C LEU A 43 -4.75 0.29 -7.17
N MET A 44 -4.90 -0.90 -7.75
CA MET A 44 -5.66 -2.00 -7.12
C MET A 44 -4.98 -2.55 -5.87
N MET A 45 -3.65 -2.51 -5.85
CA MET A 45 -2.83 -2.91 -4.70
C MET A 45 -3.01 -1.92 -3.55
N CYS A 46 -2.88 -0.62 -3.87
CA CYS A 46 -3.08 0.47 -2.94
C CYS A 46 -4.50 0.44 -2.37
N ALA A 47 -5.54 0.28 -3.19
CA ALA A 47 -6.92 0.25 -2.69
C ALA A 47 -7.21 -0.95 -1.77
N ALA A 48 -6.61 -2.11 -2.06
CA ALA A 48 -6.74 -3.28 -1.19
C ALA A 48 -6.00 -3.10 0.14
N LEU A 49 -4.82 -2.48 0.13
CA LEU A 49 -4.09 -2.06 1.32
C LEU A 49 -4.93 -1.05 2.12
N ALA A 50 -5.44 0.00 1.48
CA ALA A 50 -6.16 1.07 2.15
C ALA A 50 -7.39 0.55 2.92
N LYS A 51 -8.12 -0.38 2.30
CA LYS A 51 -9.29 -1.04 2.91
C LYS A 51 -8.93 -1.90 4.13
N LYS A 52 -7.71 -2.43 4.21
CA LYS A 52 -7.28 -3.36 5.28
C LYS A 52 -6.48 -2.66 6.38
N ALA A 53 -5.58 -1.76 6.02
CA ALA A 53 -4.64 -1.11 6.93
C ALA A 53 -5.12 0.27 7.37
N GLY A 54 -5.77 1.03 6.49
CA GLY A 54 -6.22 2.41 6.75
C GLY A 54 -5.90 3.34 5.59
N ARG A 55 -6.18 4.65 5.75
CA ARG A 55 -5.91 5.65 4.71
C ARG A 55 -4.41 5.68 4.37
N VAL A 56 -4.10 5.65 3.08
CA VAL A 56 -2.74 5.74 2.54
C VAL A 56 -2.39 7.20 2.28
N ALA A 57 -1.33 7.68 2.91
CA ALA A 57 -0.76 9.01 2.71
C ALA A 57 0.21 9.05 1.52
N SER A 58 0.99 7.98 1.31
CA SER A 58 1.85 7.84 0.14
C SER A 58 1.99 6.38 -0.29
N PHE A 59 2.20 6.15 -1.59
CA PHE A 59 2.38 4.82 -2.15
C PHE A 59 3.50 4.86 -3.16
N THR A 60 4.43 3.92 -3.10
CA THR A 60 5.62 3.84 -3.97
C THR A 60 5.73 2.43 -4.52
N VAL A 61 5.93 2.34 -5.84
CA VAL A 61 6.09 1.09 -6.57
C VAL A 61 7.40 1.10 -7.31
N ASP A 62 8.30 0.17 -6.99
CA ASP A 62 9.60 0.05 -7.66
C ASP A 62 10.40 1.37 -7.63
N GLY A 63 10.31 2.10 -6.50
CA GLY A 63 10.93 3.41 -6.33
C GLY A 63 10.18 4.59 -6.97
N LYS A 64 9.03 4.37 -7.62
CA LYS A 64 8.21 5.43 -8.21
C LYS A 64 6.99 5.73 -7.33
N PRO A 65 6.82 6.96 -6.82
CA PRO A 65 5.63 7.34 -6.09
C PRO A 65 4.40 7.35 -7.01
N LEU A 66 3.26 6.99 -6.44
CA LEU A 66 1.95 7.13 -7.06
C LEU A 66 1.54 8.61 -7.00
N GLU A 67 0.89 9.11 -8.03
CA GLU A 67 0.42 10.49 -8.09
C GLU A 67 -0.76 10.74 -7.15
N ASP A 68 -0.94 11.98 -6.69
CA ASP A 68 -2.02 12.37 -5.76
C ASP A 68 -3.42 12.00 -6.26
N ALA A 69 -3.69 12.12 -7.57
CA ALA A 69 -4.96 11.73 -8.18
C ALA A 69 -5.22 10.23 -8.06
N ASP A 70 -4.18 9.40 -8.17
CA ASP A 70 -4.27 7.96 -7.97
C ASP A 70 -4.29 7.59 -6.49
N LEU A 71 -3.66 8.37 -5.60
CA LEU A 71 -3.77 8.20 -4.15
C LEU A 71 -5.20 8.44 -3.66
N ALA A 72 -5.87 9.49 -4.14
CA ALA A 72 -7.28 9.73 -3.84
C ALA A 72 -8.13 8.52 -4.26
N ARG A 73 -7.98 8.06 -5.52
CA ARG A 73 -8.67 6.87 -6.04
C ARG A 73 -8.36 5.60 -5.24
N CYS A 74 -7.12 5.43 -4.80
CA CYS A 74 -6.71 4.33 -3.94
C CYS A 74 -7.47 4.34 -2.61
N ASN A 75 -7.60 5.51 -1.98
CA ASN A 75 -8.36 5.68 -0.75
C ASN A 75 -9.89 5.57 -0.95
N GLY A 76 -10.35 5.41 -2.20
CA GLY A 76 -11.77 5.43 -2.54
C GLY A 76 -12.36 6.83 -2.52
N GLU A 77 -11.51 7.86 -2.55
CA GLU A 77 -11.88 9.26 -2.65
C GLU A 77 -11.92 9.61 -4.14
N GLY A 78 -13.13 9.78 -4.69
CA GLY A 78 -13.36 10.02 -6.11
C GLY A 78 -14.80 10.37 -6.41
#